data_AF-A0A3B9M2A8-F1
#
_entry.id   AF-A0A3B9M2A8-F1
#
_cell.length_a   1.000
_cell.length_b   1.000
_cell.length_c   1.000
_cell.angle_alpha   90.00
_cell.angle_beta   90.00
_cell.angle_gamma   90.00
#
_symmetry.space_group_name_H-M   'P 1'
#
loop_
_entity.id
_entity.type
_entity.pdbx_description
1 polymer ?
#
loop_
_entity_poly.entity_id
_entity_poly.type
_entity_poly.pdbx_seq_one_letter_code
_entity_poly.pdbx_strand_id
1 'polypeptide(L)' 'FPIPQSAMGILWLSKTLYPEQFEDIDLEKEVNSYYEEFFGVTYTELGGSDLDGRGI' A
#
# COMPACT_ATOMS: atom_id res chain seq x y z
N PHE A 1 -17.44 5.32 -7.22
CA PHE A 1 -16.24 5.55 -8.06
C PHE A 1 -15.04 5.36 -7.15
N PRO A 2 -13.96 4.68 -7.55
CA PRO A 2 -12.92 4.36 -6.58
C PRO A 2 -12.35 5.66 -6.03
N ILE A 3 -12.40 5.80 -4.71
CA ILE A 3 -11.70 6.86 -4.02
C ILE A 3 -10.19 6.64 -4.25
N PRO A 4 -9.34 7.69 -4.26
CA PRO A 4 -7.91 7.53 -4.57
C PRO A 4 -7.21 6.43 -3.77
N GLN A 5 -7.66 6.18 -2.53
CA GLN A 5 -7.17 5.09 -1.67
C GLN A 5 -7.38 3.68 -2.26
N SER A 6 -8.37 3.47 -3.12
CA SER A 6 -8.61 2.19 -3.79
C SER A 6 -7.44 1.74 -4.67
N ALA A 7 -6.60 2.67 -5.15
CA ALA A 7 -5.40 2.33 -5.91
C ALA A 7 -4.41 1.49 -5.08
N MET A 8 -4.26 1.78 -3.78
CA MET A 8 -3.39 1.02 -2.88
C MET A 8 -3.89 -0.41 -2.68
N GLY A 9 -5.22 -0.59 -2.56
CA GLY A 9 -5.82 -1.92 -2.46
C GLY A 9 -5.65 -2.76 -3.74
N ILE A 10 -5.70 -2.11 -4.91
CA ILE A 10 -5.42 -2.79 -6.19
C ILE A 10 -3.94 -3.17 -6.27
N LEU A 11 -3.02 -2.30 -5.85
CA LEU A 11 -1.58 -2.59 -5.85
C LEU A 11 -1.23 -3.78 -4.94
N TRP A 12 -1.81 -3.81 -3.74
CA TRP A 12 -1.70 -4.96 -2.83
C TRP A 12 -2.21 -6.26 -3.48
N LEU A 13 -3.38 -6.20 -4.13
CA LEU A 13 -3.96 -7.36 -4.79
C LEU A 13 -3.08 -7.84 -5.96
N SER A 14 -2.55 -6.91 -6.75
CA SER A 14 -1.62 -7.21 -7.85
C SER A 14 -0.36 -7.92 -7.36
N LYS A 15 0.28 -7.44 -6.29
CA LYS A 15 1.47 -8.09 -5.69
C LYS A 15 1.14 -9.47 -5.11
N THR A 16 -0.06 -9.63 -4.54
CA THR A 16 -0.53 -10.91 -3.99
C THR A 16 -0.76 -11.96 -5.07
N LEU A 17 -1.41 -11.58 -6.18
CA LEU A 17 -1.73 -12.50 -7.27
C LEU A 17 -0.53 -12.79 -8.20
N TYR A 18 0.38 -11.83 -8.33
CA TYR A 18 1.48 -11.88 -9.28
C TYR A 18 2.82 -11.45 -8.66
N PRO A 19 3.30 -12.14 -7.61
CA PRO A 19 4.46 -11.70 -6.83
C PRO A 19 5.74 -11.54 -7.65
N GLU A 20 5.98 -12.41 -8.65
CA GLU A 20 7.16 -12.34 -9.52
C GLU A 20 7.15 -11.10 -10.44
N GLN A 21 5.97 -10.60 -10.79
CA GLN A 21 5.83 -9.45 -11.70
C GLN A 21 5.87 -8.11 -10.96
N PHE A 22 5.72 -8.14 -9.63
CA PHE A 22 5.69 -6.98 -8.74
C PHE A 22 6.74 -7.14 -7.61
N GLU A 23 7.84 -7.85 -7.89
CA GLU A 23 8.90 -8.12 -6.92
C GLU A 23 9.69 -6.85 -6.56
N ASP A 24 9.79 -5.92 -7.51
CA ASP A 24 10.49 -4.63 -7.42
C ASP A 24 9.69 -3.55 -6.67
N ILE A 25 8.39 -3.79 -6.46
CA ILE A 25 7.51 -2.85 -5.76
C ILE A 25 7.63 -3.04 -4.23
N ASP A 26 8.06 -1.98 -3.55
CA ASP A 26 7.97 -1.85 -2.10
C ASP A 26 6.59 -1.25 -1.73
N LEU A 27 5.65 -2.12 -1.36
CA LEU A 27 4.27 -1.71 -1.09
C LEU A 27 4.17 -0.75 0.11
N GLU A 28 5.01 -0.93 1.13
CA GLU A 28 5.00 -0.06 2.31
C GLU A 28 5.45 1.35 1.95
N LYS A 29 6.49 1.45 1.14
CA LYS A 29 6.96 2.74 0.63
C LYS A 29 5.89 3.44 -0.22
N GLU A 30 5.22 2.72 -1.12
CA GLU A 30 4.17 3.30 -1.98
C GLU A 30 2.99 3.82 -1.16
N VAL A 31 2.53 3.04 -0.17
CA VAL A 31 1.43 3.45 0.71
C VAL A 31 1.82 4.64 1.57
N ASN A 32 3.02 4.64 2.16
CA ASN A 32 3.50 5.78 2.94
C ASN A 32 3.61 7.06 2.09
N SER A 33 4.17 6.95 0.88
CA SER A 33 4.29 8.09 -0.04
C SER A 33 2.93 8.66 -0.43
N TYR A 34 1.96 7.79 -0.72
CA TYR A 34 0.58 8.20 -1.02
C TYR A 34 -0.05 8.94 0.17
N TYR A 35 0.06 8.40 1.39
CA TYR A 35 -0.52 9.04 2.57
C TYR A 35 0.16 10.39 2.87
N GLU A 36 1.47 10.46 2.72
CA GLU A 36 2.23 11.70 2.91
C GLU A 36 1.83 12.78 1.89
N GLU A 37 1.70 12.42 0.61
CA GLU A 37 1.34 13.37 -0.46
C GLU A 37 -0.08 13.93 -0.29
N PHE A 38 -1.05 13.10 0.07
CA PHE A 38 -2.47 13.50 0.11
C PHE A 38 -2.95 13.98 1.48
N PHE A 39 -2.34 13.53 2.57
CA PHE A 39 -2.80 13.80 3.94
C PHE A 39 -1.72 14.43 4.84
N GLY A 40 -0.47 14.55 4.38
CA GLY A 40 0.63 15.15 5.13
C GLY A 40 1.09 14.32 6.34
N VAL A 41 0.70 13.05 6.39
CA VAL A 41 1.10 12.06 7.40
C VAL A 41 1.35 10.74 6.70
N THR A 42 2.34 9.98 7.14
CA THR A 42 2.59 8.64 6.60
C THR A 42 1.56 7.64 7.11
N TYR A 43 1.39 6.52 6.40
CA TYR A 43 0.50 5.45 6.85
C TYR A 43 0.98 4.78 8.14
N THR A 44 2.31 4.64 8.29
CA THR A 44 2.93 4.14 9.51
C THR A 44 2.63 5.02 10.73
N GLU A 45 2.63 6.36 10.58
CA GLU A 45 2.25 7.29 11.66
C GLU A 45 0.78 7.16 12.08
N LEU A 46 -0.09 6.71 11.17
CA LEU A 46 -1.48 6.40 11.46
C LEU A 46 -1.68 5.03 12.15
N GLY A 47 -0.60 4.33 12.48
CA GLY A 47 -0.62 3.01 13.10
C GLY A 47 -0.84 1.86 12.12
N GLY A 48 -0.68 2.11 10.81
CA GLY A 48 -0.66 1.06 9.81
C GLY A 48 0.59 0.19 9.94
N SER A 49 0.41 -1.13 10.04
CA SER A 49 1.51 -2.11 10.09
C SER A 49 1.18 -3.34 9.25
N ASP A 50 2.21 -3.97 8.67
CA ASP A 50 2.15 -5.24 7.91
C ASP A 50 1.17 -5.23 6.73
N LEU A 51 1.54 -4.51 5.67
CA LEU A 51 0.83 -4.51 4.39
C LEU A 51 0.99 -5.83 3.61
N ASP A 52 1.82 -6.74 4.10
CA ASP A 52 2.05 -8.08 3.54
C ASP A 52 0.89 -9.06 3.83
N GLY A 53 -0.17 -8.61 4.49
CA GLY A 53 -1.36 -9.43 4.76
C GLY A 53 -1.12 -10.57 5.76
N ARG A 54 -0.01 -10.54 6.50
CA ARG A 54 0.32 -11.52 7.56
C ARG A 54 -0.16 -11.09 8.97
N GLY A 55 -0.79 -9.93 9.06
CA GLY A 55 -1.32 -9.34 10.29
C GLY A 55 -2.86 -9.36 10.35
N ILE A 56 -3.47 -10.55 10.29
CA ILE A 56 -4.63 -10.99 11.08
C ILE A 56 -4.47 -12.47 11.43
#